data_AF-A0A0B6XV33-F1
#
_entry.id   AF-A0A0B6XV33-F1
#
_cell.length_a   1.000
_cell.length_b   1.000
_cell.length_c   1.000
_cell.angle_alpha   90.00
_cell.angle_beta   90.00
_cell.angle_gamma   90.00
#
_symmetry.space_group_name_H-M   'P 1'
#
loop_
_entity.id
_entity.type
_entity.pdbx_description
1 polymer ?
#
loop_
_entity_poly.entity_id
_entity_poly.type
_entity_poly.pdbx_seq_one_letter_code
_entity_poly.pdbx_strand_id
1 'polypeptide(L)'
;EINRYLKKAQALDNKLQIAAEKVEAFNNEEEAFGWDTTSYPQRLTIINNLKPYFQLYELTVEFNTKHKDWMDGPMSGADPDVVDQDVGNF
;
A
#
# COMPACT_ATOMS: atom_id res chain seq x y z
N GLU A 1 14.21 -9.10 -5.64
CA GLU A 1 12.94 -9.84 -5.48
C GLU A 1 11.84 -9.02 -4.79
N ILE A 2 12.13 -8.24 -3.75
CA ILE A 2 11.16 -7.38 -3.03
C ILE A 2 10.32 -6.46 -3.94
N ASN A 3 10.93 -5.82 -4.94
CA ASN A 3 10.22 -4.98 -5.93
C ASN A 3 9.13 -5.74 -6.71
N ARG A 4 9.32 -7.04 -6.95
CA ARG A 4 8.32 -7.88 -7.61
C ARG A 4 7.14 -8.15 -6.68
N TYR A 5 7.39 -8.35 -5.39
CA TYR A 5 6.35 -8.55 -4.39
C TYR A 5 5.56 -7.26 -4.16
N LEU A 6 6.24 -6.10 -4.08
CA LEU A 6 5.58 -4.80 -4.02
C LEU A 6 4.62 -4.59 -5.21
N LYS A 7 5.09 -4.80 -6.44
CA LYS A 7 4.23 -4.68 -7.65
C LYS A 7 3.02 -5.60 -7.61
N LYS A 8 3.18 -6.84 -7.13
CA LYS A 8 2.06 -7.78 -6.98
C LYS A 8 1.06 -7.31 -5.92
N ALA A 9 1.57 -6.79 -4.81
CA ALA A 9 0.76 -6.29 -3.72
C ALA A 9 -0.03 -5.03 -4.15
N GLN A 10 0.59 -4.11 -4.88
CA GLN A 10 -0.05 -2.94 -5.51
C GLN A 10 -1.13 -3.35 -6.51
N ALA A 11 -0.85 -4.34 -7.36
CA ALA A 11 -1.84 -4.85 -8.30
C ALA A 11 -3.05 -5.51 -7.60
N LEU A 12 -2.84 -6.14 -6.44
CA LEU A 12 -3.92 -6.70 -5.65
C LEU A 12 -4.72 -5.60 -4.93
N ASP A 13 -4.05 -4.60 -4.35
CA ASP A 13 -4.68 -3.46 -3.70
C ASP A 13 -5.59 -2.68 -4.68
N ASN A 14 -5.08 -2.36 -5.88
CA ASN A 14 -5.87 -1.72 -6.94
C ASN A 14 -7.14 -2.52 -7.30
N LYS A 15 -7.05 -3.85 -7.35
CA LYS A 15 -8.24 -4.70 -7.61
C LYS A 15 -9.24 -4.63 -6.47
N LEU A 16 -8.76 -4.54 -5.23
CA LEU A 16 -9.61 -4.42 -4.04
C LEU A 16 -10.30 -3.05 -3.97
N GLN A 17 -9.62 -1.98 -4.41
CA GLN A 17 -10.21 -0.64 -4.54
C GLN A 17 -11.32 -0.62 -5.61
N ILE A 18 -11.07 -1.16 -6.81
CA ILE A 18 -12.10 -1.28 -7.85
C ILE A 18 -13.29 -2.13 -7.35
N ALA A 19 -13.03 -3.18 -6.59
CA ALA A 19 -14.09 -3.98 -5.97
C ALA A 19 -14.85 -3.20 -4.87
N ALA A 20 -14.21 -2.23 -4.22
CA ALA A 20 -14.86 -1.36 -3.25
C ALA A 20 -15.86 -0.41 -3.93
N GLU A 21 -15.45 0.25 -5.01
CA GLU A 21 -16.32 1.12 -5.81
C GLU A 21 -17.54 0.36 -6.35
N LYS A 22 -17.36 -0.87 -6.83
CA LYS A 22 -18.47 -1.70 -7.33
C LYS A 22 -19.46 -2.08 -6.23
N VAL A 23 -18.95 -2.44 -5.06
CA VAL A 23 -19.79 -2.77 -3.91
C VAL A 23 -20.57 -1.55 -3.44
N GLU A 24 -19.95 -0.37 -3.42
CA GLU A 24 -20.64 0.87 -3.10
C GLU A 24 -21.76 1.16 -4.11
N ALA A 25 -21.51 0.98 -5.40
CA ALA A 25 -22.53 1.13 -6.44
C ALA A 25 -23.71 0.15 -6.23
N PHE A 26 -23.44 -1.13 -5.93
CA PHE A 26 -24.49 -2.11 -5.67
C PHE A 26 -25.29 -1.77 -4.42
N ASN A 27 -24.61 -1.44 -3.32
CA ASN A 27 -25.28 -1.11 -2.07
C ASN A 27 -26.16 0.15 -2.22
N ASN A 28 -25.71 1.15 -3.00
CA ASN A 28 -26.51 2.33 -3.31
C ASN A 28 -27.78 1.98 -4.13
N GLU A 29 -27.68 1.03 -5.07
CA GLU A 29 -28.84 0.53 -5.81
C GLU A 29 -29.80 -0.23 -4.89
N GLU A 30 -29.28 -1.16 -4.06
CA GLU A 30 -30.05 -1.91 -3.08
C GLU A 30 -30.84 -0.97 -2.14
N GLU A 31 -30.19 0.06 -1.60
CA GLU A 31 -30.84 1.08 -0.77
C GLU A 31 -31.92 1.87 -1.53
N ALA A 32 -31.66 2.23 -2.79
CA ALA A 32 -32.64 2.93 -3.63
C ALA A 32 -33.90 2.09 -3.90
N PHE A 33 -33.76 0.75 -3.94
CA PHE A 33 -34.88 -0.18 -4.03
C PHE A 33 -35.50 -0.53 -2.67
N GLY A 34 -34.96 0.00 -1.57
CA GLY A 34 -35.40 -0.29 -0.21
C GLY A 34 -35.03 -1.70 0.26
N TRP A 35 -33.98 -2.29 -0.31
CA TRP A 35 -33.43 -3.59 0.08
C TRP A 35 -32.35 -3.42 1.16
N ASP A 36 -32.10 -4.49 1.91
CA ASP A 36 -30.97 -4.55 2.83
C ASP A 36 -29.65 -4.61 2.06
N THR A 37 -28.63 -3.90 2.54
CA THR A 37 -27.33 -3.86 1.87
C THR A 37 -26.57 -5.18 2.01
N THR A 38 -25.94 -5.61 0.92
CA THR A 38 -25.13 -6.81 0.90
C THR A 38 -23.78 -6.58 1.59
N SER A 39 -23.38 -7.51 2.47
CA SER A 39 -22.06 -7.51 3.12
C SER A 39 -21.05 -8.34 2.34
N TYR A 40 -19.83 -7.81 2.18
CA TYR A 40 -18.74 -8.43 1.43
C TYR A 40 -17.52 -8.74 2.33
N PRO A 41 -17.64 -9.68 3.30
CA PRO A 41 -16.62 -9.93 4.32
C PRO A 41 -15.29 -10.45 3.75
N GLN A 42 -15.33 -11.19 2.64
CA GLN A 42 -14.12 -11.71 2.00
C GLN A 42 -13.17 -10.60 1.53
N ARG A 43 -13.70 -9.48 1.01
CA ARG A 43 -12.89 -8.33 0.60
C ARG A 43 -12.12 -7.75 1.79
N LEU A 44 -12.83 -7.56 2.90
CA LEU A 44 -12.26 -7.09 4.17
C LEU A 44 -11.15 -8.01 4.68
N THR A 45 -11.37 -9.32 4.67
CA THR A 45 -10.35 -10.30 5.06
C THR A 45 -9.10 -10.21 4.19
N ILE A 46 -9.25 -10.08 2.86
CA ILE A 46 -8.11 -9.99 1.95
C ILE A 46 -7.33 -8.68 2.18
N ILE A 47 -8.01 -7.54 2.35
CA ILE A 47 -7.36 -6.25 2.67
C ILE A 47 -6.58 -6.34 3.98
N ASN A 48 -7.20 -6.88 5.03
CA ASN A 48 -6.57 -7.00 6.34
C ASN A 48 -5.33 -7.90 6.31
N ASN A 49 -5.39 -8.98 5.53
CA ASN A 49 -4.25 -9.86 5.32
C ASN A 49 -3.15 -9.20 4.48
N LEU A 50 -3.51 -8.41 3.47
CA LEU A 50 -2.55 -7.76 2.57
C LEU A 50 -1.78 -6.62 3.27
N LYS A 51 -2.46 -5.83 4.10
CA LYS A 51 -1.94 -4.60 4.72
C LYS A 51 -0.54 -4.73 5.34
N PRO A 52 -0.25 -5.68 6.24
CA PRO A 52 1.08 -5.76 6.86
C PRO A 52 2.20 -6.09 5.84
N TYR A 53 1.92 -6.94 4.85
CA TYR A 53 2.90 -7.26 3.81
C TYR A 53 3.12 -6.10 2.85
N PHE A 54 2.04 -5.41 2.47
CA PHE A 54 2.11 -4.22 1.62
C PHE A 54 3.00 -3.16 2.25
N GLN A 55 2.74 -2.82 3.52
CA GLN A 55 3.53 -1.87 4.29
C GLN A 55 5.01 -2.29 4.38
N LEU A 56 5.27 -3.57 4.68
CA LEU A 56 6.65 -4.08 4.74
C LEU A 56 7.37 -3.93 3.39
N TYR A 57 6.70 -4.25 2.28
CA TYR A 57 7.29 -4.16 0.95
C TYR A 57 7.57 -2.71 0.54
N GLU A 58 6.65 -1.78 0.84
CA GLU A 58 6.87 -0.35 0.62
C GLU A 58 8.05 0.15 1.45
N LEU A 59 8.04 -0.11 2.76
CA LEU A 59 9.11 0.28 3.67
C LEU A 59 10.48 -0.24 3.22
N THR A 60 10.54 -1.51 2.82
CA THR A 60 11.79 -2.14 2.39
C THR A 60 12.29 -1.54 1.07
N VAL A 61 11.40 -1.23 0.13
CA VAL A 61 11.79 -0.63 -1.14
C VAL A 61 12.23 0.82 -0.95
N GLU A 62 11.52 1.58 -0.12
CA GLU A 62 11.87 2.95 0.23
C GLU A 62 13.24 3.00 0.92
N PHE A 63 13.43 2.21 1.98
CA PHE A 63 14.70 2.14 2.70
C PHE A 63 15.85 1.77 1.77
N ASN A 64 15.70 0.75 0.93
CA ASN A 64 16.76 0.35 -0.01
C ASN A 64 17.08 1.44 -1.04
N THR A 65 16.07 2.21 -1.45
CA THR A 65 16.25 3.32 -2.40
C THR A 65 17.02 4.45 -1.73
N LYS A 66 16.57 4.90 -0.56
CA LYS A 66 17.25 5.94 0.21
C LYS A 66 18.67 5.53 0.62
N HIS A 67 18.87 4.30 1.08
CA HIS A 67 20.19 3.77 1.40
C HIS A 67 21.14 3.82 0.20
N LYS A 68 20.65 3.46 -1.00
CA LYS A 68 21.45 3.56 -2.21
C LYS A 68 21.80 5.02 -2.52
N ASP A 69 20.85 5.94 -2.38
CA ASP A 69 21.08 7.36 -2.62
C ASP A 69 22.08 7.96 -1.61
N TRP A 70 22.06 7.53 -0.35
CA TRP A 70 23.01 7.96 0.67
C TRP A 70 24.44 7.47 0.41
N MET A 71 24.59 6.22 -0.05
CA MET A 71 25.89 5.58 -0.21
C MET A 71 26.54 5.82 -1.58
N ASP A 72 25.73 5.88 -2.64
CA ASP A 72 26.20 5.97 -4.03
C ASP A 72 25.91 7.35 -4.67
N GLY A 73 25.18 8.22 -3.97
CA GLY A 73 24.81 9.56 -4.45
C GLY A 73 25.95 10.59 -4.36
N PRO A 74 25.80 11.76 -5.01
CA PRO A 74 26.77 12.83 -4.89
C PRO A 74 26.93 13.27 -3.42
N MET A 75 28.17 13.33 -2.92
CA MET A 75 28.46 13.69 -1.51
C MET A 75 27.92 15.08 -1.11
N SER A 76 27.60 15.95 -2.07
CA SER A 76 26.98 17.25 -1.83
C SER A 76 25.45 17.20 -1.59
N GLY A 77 24.81 16.04 -1.77
CA GLY A 77 23.36 15.86 -1.68
C GLY A 77 22.88 15.01 -0.50
N ALA A 78 23.80 14.34 0.22
CA ALA A 78 23.48 13.55 1.40
C ALA A 78 23.80 14.35 2.66
N ASP A 79 22.79 14.99 3.24
CA ASP A 79 22.89 15.71 4.51
C ASP A 79 22.83 14.72 5.68
N PRO A 80 23.88 14.62 6.53
CA PRO A 80 23.93 13.67 7.64
C PRO A 80 22.75 13.77 8.61
N ASP A 81 22.23 14.96 8.87
CA ASP A 81 21.11 15.16 9.79
C ASP A 81 19.80 14.61 9.19
N VAL A 82 19.65 14.75 7.87
CA VAL A 82 18.51 14.20 7.12
C VAL A 82 18.58 12.67 7.08
N VAL A 83 19.78 12.11 6.90
CA VAL A 83 19.99 10.65 6.94
C VAL A 83 19.67 10.09 8.32
N ASP A 84 20.14 10.72 9.39
CA ASP A 84 19.88 10.26 10.77
C ASP A 84 18.38 10.35 11.12
N GLN A 85 17.72 11.43 10.71
CA GLN A 85 16.27 11.57 10.84
C GLN A 85 15.51 10.52 10.04
N ASP A 86 15.90 10.27 8.79
CA ASP A 86 15.23 9.28 7.93
C ASP A 86 15.39 7.87 8.49
N VAL A 87 16.60 7.47 8.89
CA VAL A 87 16.85 6.17 9.53
C VAL A 87 16.06 6.02 10.82
N GLY A 88 15.95 7.06 11.64
CA GLY A 88 15.16 7.03 12.88
C GLY A 88 13.65 6.94 12.68
N ASN A 89 13.15 7.23 11.47
CA ASN A 89 11.74 7.15 11.11
C ASN A 89 11.32 5.79 10.51
N PHE A 90 12.28 4.91 10.19
CA PHE A 90 12.04 3.54 9.71
C PHE A 90 12.00 2.54 10.88
#